data_AF-A0AAV9D2J6-F1
#
_entry.id   AF-A0AAV9D2J6-F1
#
_cell.length_a   1.000
_cell.length_b   1.000
_cell.length_c   1.000
_cell.angle_alpha   90.00
_cell.angle_beta   90.00
_cell.angle_gamma   90.00
#
_symmetry.space_group_name_H-M   'P 1'
#
loop_
_entity.id
_entity.type
_entity.pdbx_description
1 polymer ?
#
loop_
_entity_poly.entity_id
_entity_poly.type
_entity_poly.pdbx_seq_one_letter_code
_entity_poly.pdbx_strand_id
1 'polypeptide(L)'
;MPKQDHFSRALYTIDIGQNDITHSYVLNMTQVEIKLFIPSILDKLSMTIKDIYGEGGRFFRIHNTAPLGCLHYLLDRIPPTQHQMDKTGCSHPVNEVAQFFNSRLNGNSCSAKKGPSFSYIYICGHLSSEIQAHQPSNSIWIRTSSSSLLWERWWQIRLR
;
A
#
# COMPACT_ATOMS: atom_id res chain seq x y z
N MET A 1 -14.51 -20.54 -6.08
CA MET A 1 -13.08 -20.20 -5.82
C MET A 1 -12.30 -20.34 -7.12
N PRO A 2 -11.19 -19.62 -7.32
CA PRO A 2 -10.31 -19.84 -8.46
C PRO A 2 -9.73 -21.26 -8.41
N LYS A 3 -9.42 -21.83 -9.56
CA LYS A 3 -8.63 -23.05 -9.63
C LYS A 3 -7.23 -22.80 -9.06
N GLN A 4 -6.65 -23.82 -8.43
CA GLN A 4 -5.37 -23.73 -7.73
C GLN A 4 -4.21 -23.26 -8.64
N ASP A 5 -4.25 -23.59 -9.94
CA ASP A 5 -3.27 -23.18 -10.94
C ASP A 5 -3.36 -21.70 -11.36
N HIS A 6 -4.44 -20.99 -11.01
CA HIS A 6 -4.52 -19.55 -11.21
C HIS A 6 -3.71 -18.79 -10.17
N PHE A 7 -3.57 -19.31 -8.94
CA PHE A 7 -2.88 -18.60 -7.87
C PHE A 7 -1.42 -18.34 -8.23
N SER A 8 -0.74 -19.31 -8.83
CA SER A 8 0.66 -19.20 -9.24
C SER A 8 0.90 -18.30 -10.45
N ARG A 9 -0.14 -17.98 -11.22
CA ARG A 9 -0.06 -17.17 -12.45
C ARG A 9 -0.65 -15.77 -12.30
N ALA A 10 -1.38 -15.52 -11.21
CA ALA A 10 -1.98 -14.22 -10.95
C ALA A 10 -0.93 -13.19 -10.50
N LEU A 11 -1.14 -11.94 -10.93
CA LEU A 11 -0.47 -10.78 -10.38
C LEU A 11 -1.32 -10.21 -9.24
N TYR A 12 -0.75 -10.21 -8.03
CA TYR A 12 -1.37 -9.65 -6.83
C TYR A 12 -0.93 -8.20 -6.67
N THR A 13 -1.81 -7.27 -7.01
CA THR A 13 -1.64 -5.84 -6.75
C THR A 13 -2.14 -5.50 -5.35
N ILE A 14 -1.24 -5.02 -4.48
CA ILE A 14 -1.52 -4.69 -3.09
C ILE A 14 -1.31 -3.19 -2.89
N ASP A 15 -2.35 -2.51 -2.38
CA ASP A 15 -2.31 -1.12 -1.94
C ASP A 15 -2.69 -1.08 -0.46
N ILE A 16 -1.79 -0.59 0.39
CA ILE A 16 -1.91 -0.61 1.85
C ILE A 16 -1.19 0.58 2.48
N GLY A 17 -1.64 0.97 3.68
CA GLY A 17 -1.01 2.02 4.49
C GLY A 17 -1.69 3.39 4.38
N GLN A 18 -2.29 3.72 3.22
CA GLN A 18 -3.00 5.01 3.05
C GLN A 18 -4.16 5.15 4.05
N ASN A 19 -5.06 4.17 4.13
CA ASN A 19 -6.19 4.22 5.06
C ASN A 19 -5.74 4.20 6.52
N ASP A 20 -4.77 3.34 6.85
CA ASP A 20 -4.22 3.23 8.21
C ASP A 20 -3.63 4.57 8.68
N ILE A 21 -2.77 5.20 7.87
CA ILE A 21 -2.12 6.48 8.19
C ILE A 21 -3.15 7.61 8.28
N THR A 22 -4.07 7.70 7.31
CA THR A 22 -5.07 8.77 7.30
C THR A 22 -6.12 8.61 8.40
N HIS A 23 -6.44 7.39 8.80
CA HIS A 23 -7.27 7.13 9.96
C HIS A 23 -6.54 7.48 11.27
N SER A 24 -5.23 7.22 11.40
CA SER A 24 -4.47 7.66 12.57
C SER A 24 -4.53 9.18 12.78
N TYR A 25 -4.51 9.94 11.69
CA TYR A 25 -4.73 11.38 11.72
C TYR A 25 -6.14 11.77 12.21
N VAL A 26 -7.18 11.04 11.81
CA VAL A 26 -8.55 11.23 12.31
C VAL A 26 -8.65 10.93 13.81
N LEU A 27 -7.82 10.01 14.32
CA LEU A 27 -7.70 9.71 15.75
C LEU A 27 -6.82 10.72 16.51
N ASN A 28 -6.44 11.84 15.88
CA ASN A 28 -5.58 12.88 16.44
C ASN A 28 -4.19 12.39 16.87
N MET A 29 -3.68 11.30 16.27
CA MET A 29 -2.30 10.87 16.52
C MET A 29 -1.31 11.89 15.95
N THR A 30 -0.24 12.13 16.68
CA THR A 30 0.90 12.94 16.21
C THR A 30 1.68 12.19 15.13
N GLN A 31 2.43 12.92 14.30
CA GLN A 31 3.29 12.31 13.27
C GLN A 31 4.29 11.30 13.86
N VAL A 32 4.77 11.55 15.08
CA VAL A 32 5.70 10.64 15.78
C VAL A 32 4.99 9.34 16.11
N GLU A 33 3.80 9.40 16.69
CA GLU A 33 3.00 8.20 16.99
C GLU A 33 2.64 7.42 15.73
N ILE A 34 2.31 8.10 14.63
CA ILE A 34 2.03 7.45 13.35
C ILE A 34 3.28 6.75 12.81
N LYS A 35 4.45 7.40 12.85
CA LYS A 35 5.72 6.79 12.44
C LYS A 35 6.09 5.57 13.30
N LEU A 36 5.74 5.56 14.58
CA LEU A 36 5.90 4.41 15.47
C LEU A 36 4.88 3.29 15.18
N PHE A 37 3.70 3.63 14.64
CA PHE A 37 2.68 2.67 14.23
C PHE A 37 2.99 1.99 12.88
N ILE A 38 3.68 2.69 11.96
CA ILE A 38 4.00 2.20 10.61
C ILE A 38 4.61 0.79 10.55
N PRO A 39 5.58 0.40 11.40
CA PRO A 39 6.10 -0.97 11.43
C PRO A 39 5.00 -2.04 11.55
N SER A 40 3.97 -1.80 12.36
CA SER A 40 2.87 -2.76 12.53
C SER A 40 2.00 -2.91 11.27
N ILE A 41 1.89 -1.87 10.45
CA ILE A 41 1.21 -1.93 9.14
C ILE A 41 2.04 -2.82 8.19
N LEU A 42 3.35 -2.65 8.19
CA LEU A 42 4.26 -3.44 7.35
C LEU A 42 4.33 -4.91 7.79
N ASP A 43 4.19 -5.20 9.08
CA ASP A 43 4.11 -6.58 9.58
C ASP A 43 2.84 -7.28 9.06
N LYS A 44 1.69 -6.59 9.08
CA LYS A 44 0.44 -7.11 8.51
C LYS A 44 0.54 -7.35 7.00
N LEU A 45 1.21 -6.45 6.29
CA LEU A 45 1.52 -6.65 4.86
C LEU A 45 2.39 -7.90 4.67
N SER A 46 3.44 -8.06 5.47
CA SER A 46 4.33 -9.23 5.39
C SER A 46 3.57 -10.54 5.63
N MET A 47 2.70 -10.58 6.63
CA MET A 47 1.83 -11.73 6.91
C MET A 47 0.90 -12.03 5.72
N THR A 48 0.23 -11.01 5.19
CA THR A 48 -0.67 -11.16 4.02
C THR A 48 0.06 -11.76 2.81
N ILE A 49 1.29 -11.30 2.54
CA ILE A 49 2.10 -11.83 1.43
C ILE A 49 2.46 -13.30 1.68
N LYS A 50 2.83 -13.66 2.93
CA LYS A 50 3.13 -15.05 3.30
C LYS A 50 1.91 -15.96 3.12
N ASP A 51 0.72 -15.49 3.48
CA ASP A 51 -0.52 -16.25 3.33
C ASP A 51 -0.84 -16.48 1.85
N ILE A 52 -0.81 -15.43 1.03
CA ILE A 52 -1.02 -15.55 -0.43
C ILE A 52 0.03 -16.47 -1.07
N TYR A 53 1.28 -16.41 -0.59
CA TYR A 53 2.34 -17.30 -1.07
C TYR A 53 2.08 -18.76 -0.69
N GLY A 54 1.57 -19.01 0.52
CA GLY A 54 1.12 -20.33 0.99
C GLY A 54 0.02 -20.93 0.11
N GLU A 55 -0.90 -20.10 -0.37
CA GLU A 55 -1.96 -20.47 -1.33
C GLU A 55 -1.48 -20.64 -2.79
N GLY A 56 -0.18 -20.44 -3.04
CA GLY A 56 0.42 -20.63 -4.36
C GLY A 56 0.72 -19.35 -5.12
N GLY A 57 0.46 -18.16 -4.56
CA GLY A 57 0.77 -16.86 -5.16
C GLY A 57 2.27 -16.62 -5.37
N ARG A 58 2.65 -16.06 -6.51
CA ARG A 58 4.08 -15.87 -6.87
C ARG A 58 4.45 -14.45 -7.32
N PHE A 59 3.52 -13.72 -7.92
CA PHE A 59 3.82 -12.40 -8.50
C PHE A 59 3.11 -11.29 -7.72
N PHE A 60 3.87 -10.45 -7.03
CA PHE A 60 3.33 -9.37 -6.21
C PHE A 60 3.76 -8.02 -6.76
N ARG A 61 2.82 -7.08 -6.80
CA ARG A 61 3.05 -5.66 -7.05
C ARG A 61 2.52 -4.88 -5.86
N ILE A 62 3.42 -4.29 -5.09
CA ILE A 62 3.06 -3.51 -3.90
C ILE A 62 3.15 -2.03 -4.26
N HIS A 63 2.09 -1.28 -4.00
CA HIS A 63 2.02 0.15 -4.24
C HIS A 63 2.60 0.94 -3.06
N ASN A 64 3.30 2.02 -3.39
CA ASN A 64 3.67 3.05 -2.42
C ASN A 64 2.42 3.84 -2.01
N THR A 65 2.45 4.38 -0.79
CA THR A 65 1.48 5.37 -0.34
C THR A 65 1.69 6.66 -1.14
N ALA A 66 0.59 7.19 -1.69
CA ALA A 66 0.58 8.46 -2.40
C ALA A 66 0.96 9.65 -1.50
N PRO A 67 1.23 10.85 -2.07
CA PRO A 67 1.46 12.07 -1.29
C PRO A 67 0.20 12.49 -0.53
N LEU A 68 0.02 11.96 0.69
CA LEU A 68 -1.18 12.16 1.50
C LEU A 68 -1.42 13.64 1.84
N GLY A 69 -0.36 14.44 1.94
CA GLY A 69 -0.45 15.88 2.20
C GLY A 69 -1.10 16.67 1.06
N CYS A 70 -1.33 16.07 -0.10
CA CYS A 70 -2.06 16.68 -1.20
C CYS A 70 -3.56 16.32 -1.20
N LEU A 71 -4.02 15.50 -0.27
CA LEU A 71 -5.42 15.10 -0.18
C LEU A 71 -6.23 16.21 0.49
N HIS A 72 -7.14 16.81 -0.27
CA HIS A 72 -8.01 17.91 0.20
C HIS A 72 -8.66 17.61 1.55
N TYR A 73 -9.22 16.41 1.75
CA TYR A 73 -9.88 16.07 3.01
C TYR A 73 -8.92 16.01 4.21
N LEU A 74 -7.63 15.69 4.01
CA LEU A 74 -6.64 15.72 5.09
C LEU A 74 -6.19 17.15 5.37
N LEU A 75 -6.08 17.99 4.34
CA LEU A 75 -5.79 19.42 4.49
C LEU A 75 -6.89 20.13 5.26
N ASP A 76 -8.16 19.78 5.01
CA ASP A 76 -9.29 20.34 5.75
C ASP A 76 -9.32 19.86 7.21
N ARG A 77 -8.95 18.59 7.46
CA ARG A 77 -8.95 17.98 8.80
C ARG A 77 -7.75 18.37 9.65
N ILE A 78 -6.59 18.55 9.00
CA ILE A 78 -5.33 18.91 9.63
C ILE A 78 -4.77 20.09 8.83
N PRO A 79 -5.30 21.30 9.06
CA PRO A 79 -4.86 22.49 8.35
C PRO A 79 -3.37 22.73 8.62
N PRO A 80 -2.50 22.65 7.59
CA PRO A 80 -1.11 23.01 7.75
C PRO A 80 -0.98 24.52 7.95
N THR A 81 0.04 24.94 8.70
CA THR A 81 0.47 26.34 8.68
C THR A 81 1.02 26.71 7.30
N GLN A 82 1.09 28.02 6.99
CA GLN A 82 1.66 28.50 5.74
C GLN A 82 3.10 28.01 5.50
N HIS A 83 3.90 27.87 6.56
CA HIS A 83 5.27 27.35 6.49
C HIS A 83 5.36 25.84 6.26
N GLN A 84 4.29 25.10 6.54
CA GLN A 84 4.20 23.66 6.35
C GLN A 84 3.65 23.27 4.98
N MET A 85 3.12 24.23 4.21
CA MET A 85 2.67 24.00 2.85
C MET A 85 3.82 24.17 1.85
N ASP A 86 3.90 23.26 0.89
CA ASP A 86 4.78 23.43 -0.27
C ASP A 86 4.18 24.38 -1.32
N LYS A 87 4.95 24.67 -2.37
CA LYS A 87 4.55 25.57 -3.46
C LYS A 87 3.34 25.08 -4.26
N THR A 88 2.99 23.80 -4.14
CA THR A 88 1.85 23.17 -4.83
C THR A 88 0.61 23.06 -3.93
N GLY A 89 0.69 23.54 -2.68
CA GLY A 89 -0.41 23.53 -1.73
C GLY A 89 -0.53 22.23 -0.93
N CYS A 90 0.48 21.36 -0.95
CA CYS A 90 0.46 20.13 -0.16
C CYS A 90 1.15 20.32 1.21
N SER A 91 0.66 19.60 2.21
CA SER A 91 1.24 19.57 3.55
C SER A 91 2.53 18.74 3.58
N HIS A 92 3.69 19.41 3.75
CA HIS A 92 4.99 18.77 3.97
C HIS A 92 4.98 17.75 5.12
N PRO A 93 4.53 18.08 6.35
CA PRO A 93 4.55 17.12 7.46
C PRO A 93 3.75 15.85 7.21
N VAL A 94 2.61 15.95 6.51
CA VAL A 94 1.79 14.80 6.16
C VAL A 94 2.47 13.97 5.06
N ASN A 95 3.05 14.63 4.06
CA ASN A 95 3.85 13.96 3.01
C ASN A 95 5.09 13.26 3.58
N GLU A 96 5.73 13.81 4.61
CA GLU A 96 6.88 13.19 5.26
C GLU A 96 6.54 11.83 5.90
N VAL A 97 5.34 11.69 6.46
CA VAL A 97 4.86 10.40 6.99
C VAL A 97 4.63 9.39 5.87
N ALA A 98 4.03 9.81 4.74
CA ALA A 98 3.88 8.96 3.56
C ALA A 98 5.23 8.53 2.98
N GLN A 99 6.20 9.45 2.90
CA GLN A 99 7.57 9.17 2.48
C GLN A 99 8.29 8.22 3.44
N PHE A 100 8.07 8.38 4.75
CA PHE A 100 8.62 7.47 5.75
C PHE A 100 8.03 6.06 5.62
N PHE A 101 6.72 5.93 5.37
CA PHE A 101 6.12 4.63 5.05
C PHE A 101 6.78 4.02 3.81
N ASN A 102 6.91 4.78 2.73
CA ASN A 102 7.50 4.31 1.47
C ASN A 102 8.97 3.92 1.64
N SER A 103 9.74 4.65 2.44
CA SER A 103 11.15 4.32 2.70
C SER A 103 11.29 3.03 3.52
N ARG A 104 10.38 2.80 4.49
CA ARG A 104 10.33 1.55 5.27
C ARG A 104 9.84 0.38 4.44
N LEU A 105 8.84 0.60 3.58
CA LEU A 105 8.38 -0.39 2.62
C LEU A 105 9.55 -0.79 1.72
N ASN A 106 10.30 0.16 1.16
CA ASN A 106 11.47 -0.14 0.34
C ASN A 106 12.60 -0.82 1.16
N GLY A 107 12.89 -0.38 2.38
CA GLY A 107 13.95 -0.98 3.22
C GLY A 107 13.67 -2.41 3.67
N ASN A 108 12.41 -2.69 4.05
CA ASN A 108 11.96 -4.02 4.47
C ASN A 108 11.68 -4.96 3.29
N SER A 109 11.34 -4.42 2.10
CA SER A 109 10.96 -5.21 0.92
C SER A 109 12.08 -5.34 -0.13
N CYS A 110 13.03 -4.40 -0.22
CA CYS A 110 14.22 -4.51 -1.09
C CYS A 110 15.30 -5.43 -0.50
N SER A 111 15.15 -5.87 0.75
CA SER A 111 16.03 -6.89 1.36
C SER A 111 15.59 -8.33 1.06
N ALA A 112 14.62 -8.54 0.17
CA ALA A 112 14.22 -9.88 -0.28
C ALA A 112 15.32 -10.49 -1.17
N LYS A 113 16.16 -11.32 -0.55
CA LYS A 113 17.17 -12.13 -1.23
C LYS A 113 16.52 -12.94 -2.37
N LYS A 114 17.15 -12.92 -3.55
CA LYS A 114 16.89 -13.88 -4.63
C LYS A 114 17.12 -15.31 -4.10
N GLY A 115 16.05 -15.99 -3.69
CA GLY A 115 16.02 -17.44 -3.62
C GLY A 115 15.72 -18.01 -5.01
N PRO A 116 16.07 -19.28 -5.29
CA PRO A 116 16.03 -19.88 -6.64
C PRO A 116 14.62 -20.01 -7.26
N SER A 117 13.57 -19.42 -6.66
CA SER A 117 12.20 -19.43 -7.18
C SER A 117 11.37 -18.19 -6.81
N PHE A 118 11.98 -17.10 -6.35
CA PHE A 118 11.29 -15.84 -6.01
C PHE A 118 11.51 -14.80 -7.10
N SER A 119 10.44 -14.38 -7.79
CA SER A 119 10.44 -13.23 -8.71
C SER A 119 9.47 -12.17 -8.17
N TYR A 120 9.99 -11.23 -7.38
CA TYR A 120 9.27 -9.99 -7.11
C TYR A 120 9.49 -9.04 -8.29
N ILE A 121 8.41 -8.56 -8.92
CA ILE A 121 8.48 -7.42 -9.84
C ILE A 121 8.11 -6.19 -9.01
N TYR A 122 9.13 -5.59 -8.38
CA TYR A 122 8.99 -4.28 -7.77
C TYR A 122 9.04 -3.24 -8.89
N ILE A 123 7.88 -2.67 -9.23
CA ILE A 123 7.84 -1.41 -9.94
C ILE A 123 8.02 -0.32 -8.89
N CYS A 124 9.27 -0.08 -8.47
CA CYS A 124 9.64 1.12 -7.72
C CYS A 124 9.59 2.32 -8.67
N GLY A 125 8.38 2.79 -8.96
CA GLY A 125 8.17 3.97 -9.80
C GLY A 125 8.08 5.23 -8.94
N HIS A 126 9.11 6.08 -9.00
CA HIS A 126 8.83 7.51 -9.13
C HIS A 126 8.45 7.72 -10.60
N LEU A 127 7.17 7.57 -10.93
CA LEU A 127 6.49 8.12 -12.11
C LEU A 127 5.05 7.58 -12.10
N SER A 128 4.12 8.44 -11.72
CA SER A 128 2.67 8.19 -11.79
C SER A 128 2.10 8.36 -13.20
N SER A 129 2.91 8.26 -14.28
CA SER A 129 2.41 8.56 -15.63
C SER A 129 2.74 7.56 -16.75
N GLU A 130 3.62 6.56 -16.58
CA GLU A 130 4.05 5.75 -17.75
C GLU A 130 3.86 4.23 -17.67
N ILE A 131 3.23 3.70 -16.61
CA ILE A 131 2.95 2.25 -16.51
C ILE A 131 1.43 2.00 -16.41
N GLN A 132 0.71 2.49 -17.41
CA GLN A 132 -0.64 2.03 -17.77
C GLN A 132 -0.62 1.16 -19.05
N ALA A 133 0.55 0.69 -19.49
CA ALA A 133 0.68 -0.21 -20.62
C ALA A 133 0.85 -1.65 -20.13
N HIS A 134 -0.12 -2.51 -20.41
CA HIS A 134 -0.19 -3.94 -20.08
C HIS A 134 -0.58 -4.29 -18.63
N GLN A 135 -1.82 -3.98 -18.26
CA GLN A 135 -2.57 -4.81 -17.33
C GLN A 135 -2.96 -6.11 -18.08
N PRO A 136 -2.42 -7.30 -17.75
CA PRO A 136 -2.95 -8.54 -18.31
C PRO A 136 -4.42 -8.66 -17.91
N SER A 137 -5.26 -9.17 -18.80
CA SER A 137 -6.73 -9.27 -18.65
C SER A 137 -7.22 -10.12 -17.46
N ASN A 138 -6.33 -10.64 -16.62
CA ASN A 138 -6.59 -11.56 -15.52
C ASN A 138 -6.05 -11.06 -14.16
N SER A 139 -6.11 -9.76 -13.88
CA SER A 139 -5.72 -9.19 -12.59
C SER A 139 -6.70 -9.61 -11.48
N ILE A 140 -6.20 -10.26 -10.42
CA ILE A 140 -6.97 -10.54 -9.19
C ILE A 140 -6.69 -9.39 -8.21
N TRP A 141 -7.70 -8.57 -7.95
CA TRP A 141 -7.63 -7.53 -6.93
C TRP A 141 -8.00 -8.12 -5.57
N ILE A 142 -7.01 -8.29 -4.71
CA ILE A 142 -7.25 -8.64 -3.31
C ILE A 142 -7.18 -7.35 -2.50
N ARG A 143 -8.35 -6.84 -2.09
CA ARG A 143 -8.44 -5.75 -1.10
C ARG A 143 -8.44 -6.40 0.28
N THR A 144 -7.34 -6.28 1.02
CA THR A 144 -7.35 -6.58 2.45
C THR A 144 -7.77 -5.31 3.20
N SER A 145 -8.89 -5.36 3.93
CA SER A 145 -9.32 -4.27 4.79
C SER A 145 -8.57 -4.36 6.13
N SER A 146 -7.65 -3.45 6.40
CA SER A 146 -7.19 -3.20 7.77
C SER A 146 -7.99 -2.06 8.39
N SER A 147 -9.23 -2.35 8.79
CA SER A 147 -9.89 -1.53 9.82
C SER A 147 -10.96 -2.35 10.50
N SER A 148 -10.71 -2.69 11.75
CA SER A 148 -11.66 -3.26 12.69
C SER A 148 -12.71 -2.24 13.07
N LEU A 149 -13.56 -1.81 12.11
CA LEU A 149 -14.84 -1.13 12.31
C LEU A 149 -15.55 -1.05 10.93
N LEU A 150 -16.55 -1.92 10.77
CA LEU A 150 -17.66 -1.91 9.80
C LEU A 150 -17.29 -1.73 8.32
N TRP A 151 -17.27 -2.81 7.54
CA TRP A 151 -18.17 -3.09 6.40
C TRP A 151 -17.92 -4.54 5.93
N GLU A 152 -19.01 -5.31 5.90
CA GLU A 152 -19.09 -6.75 5.60
C GLU A 152 -18.67 -7.14 4.17
N ARG A 153 -18.11 -8.35 4.08
CA ARG A 153 -18.03 -9.30 2.94
C ARG A 153 -18.45 -8.81 1.56
N TRP A 154 -17.54 -8.87 0.57
CA TRP A 154 -17.82 -9.45 -0.76
C TRP A 154 -16.54 -10.01 -1.40
N TRP A 155 -16.51 -11.34 -1.56
CA TRP A 155 -15.64 -12.02 -2.52
C TRP A 155 -16.31 -11.92 -3.90
N GLN A 156 -15.72 -11.19 -4.84
CA GLN A 156 -16.03 -11.37 -6.26
C GLN A 156 -14.74 -11.46 -7.05
N ILE A 157 -14.38 -12.71 -7.33
CA ILE A 157 -13.39 -13.07 -8.33
C ILE A 157 -14.18 -13.23 -9.62
N ARG A 158 -14.19 -12.18 -10.47
CA ARG A 158 -14.61 -12.36 -11.87
C ARG A 158 -13.45 -12.99 -12.62
N LEU A 159 -13.55 -14.30 -12.80
CA LEU A 159 -12.82 -15.02 -13.83
C LEU A 159 -13.68 -14.95 -15.10
N ARG A 160 -13.07 -14.61 -16.23
CA ARG A 160 -13.59 -15.12 -17.51
C ARG A 160 -13.16 -16.57 -17.66
#